data_AF-A0A1F9I2E2-F1
#
_entry.id   AF-A0A1F9I2E2-F1
#
_cell.length_a   1.000
_cell.length_b   1.000
_cell.length_c   1.000
_cell.angle_alpha   90.00
_cell.angle_beta   90.00
_cell.angle_gamma   90.00
#
_symmetry.space_group_name_H-M   'P 1'
#
loop_
_entity.id
_entity.type
_entity.pdbx_description
1 polymer ?
#
loop_
_entity_poly.entity_id
_entity_poly.type
_entity_poly.pdbx_seq_one_letter_code
_entity_poly.pdbx_strand_id
1 'polypeptide(L)'
;MTGALGKKQRASILKSIENTSPQKELLVIATGQYLGEGFDCPRIDTLFLAFPVSFKGKIVQYVGRALRNYRGKSSVRVYDYFDAKMPILSKMHFRRLKTYKALGFEAEEAGSAE
;
A
#
# COMPACT_ATOMS: atom_id res chain seq x y z
N MET A 1 10.72 3.87 5.93
CA MET A 1 10.27 4.92 6.86
C MET A 1 9.60 4.30 8.06
N THR A 2 10.02 4.70 9.27
CA THR A 2 9.50 4.18 10.56
C THR A 2 9.09 5.34 11.46
N GLY A 3 8.34 5.04 12.53
CA GLY A 3 7.91 6.04 13.51
C GLY A 3 9.05 6.64 14.34
N ALA A 4 10.24 6.02 14.35
CA ALA A 4 11.41 6.50 15.09
C ALA A 4 12.10 7.71 14.44
N LEU A 5 11.76 8.03 13.18
CA LEU A 5 12.39 9.15 12.46
C LEU A 5 11.93 10.51 13.01
N GLY A 6 12.89 11.40 13.27
CA GLY A 6 12.60 12.77 13.68
C GLY A 6 11.84 13.56 12.60
N LYS A 7 11.13 14.63 12.99
CA LYS A 7 10.31 15.45 12.07
C LYS A 7 11.10 15.96 10.85
N LYS A 8 12.33 16.44 11.07
CA LYS A 8 13.20 16.95 9.99
C LYS A 8 13.60 15.86 8.99
N GLN A 9 14.02 14.69 9.48
CA GLN A 9 14.37 13.55 8.63
C GLN A 9 13.17 13.07 7.80
N ARG A 10 11.99 12.99 8.41
CA ARG A 10 10.75 12.65 7.71
C ARG A 10 10.42 13.63 6.59
N ALA A 11 10.50 14.93 6.87
CA ALA A 11 10.27 15.97 5.87
C ALA A 11 11.29 15.89 4.72
N SER A 12 12.56 15.61 5.02
CA SER A 12 13.58 15.44 3.99
C SER A 12 13.28 14.25 3.07
N ILE A 13 12.87 13.11 3.62
CA ILE A 13 12.54 11.92 2.81
C ILE A 13 11.31 12.20 1.93
N LEU A 14 10.27 12.84 2.48
CA LEU A 14 9.09 13.24 1.71
C LEU A 14 9.46 14.17 0.55
N LYS A 15 10.32 15.17 0.81
CA LYS A 15 10.82 16.07 -0.22
C LYS A 15 11.63 15.33 -1.29
N SER A 16 12.43 14.33 -0.91
CA SER A 16 13.14 13.48 -1.88
C SER A 16 12.19 12.68 -2.76
N ILE A 17 11.08 12.17 -2.18
CA ILE A 17 10.04 11.46 -2.93
C ILE A 17 9.35 12.42 -3.92
N GLU A 18 8.94 13.60 -3.47
CA GLU A 18 8.29 14.63 -4.31
C GLU A 18 9.19 15.10 -5.46
N ASN A 19 10.50 15.24 -5.21
CA ASN A 19 11.48 15.67 -6.21
C ASN A 19 11.92 14.53 -7.16
N THR A 20 11.46 13.30 -6.95
CA THR A 20 11.82 12.18 -7.82
C THR A 20 11.13 12.36 -9.17
N SER A 21 11.95 12.41 -10.24
CA SER A 21 11.46 12.51 -11.62
C SER A 21 10.38 11.45 -11.93
N PRO A 22 9.27 11.82 -12.62
CA PRO A 22 8.23 10.87 -13.02
C PRO A 22 8.71 9.71 -13.90
N GLN A 23 9.90 9.82 -14.50
CA GLN A 23 10.52 8.81 -15.35
C GLN A 23 11.36 7.80 -14.56
N LYS A 24 11.68 8.06 -13.29
CA LYS A 24 12.48 7.17 -12.45
C LYS A 24 11.62 6.30 -11.56
N GLU A 25 11.88 5.00 -11.50
CA GLU A 25 11.20 4.09 -10.56
C GLU A 25 11.27 4.60 -9.11
N LEU A 26 10.19 4.41 -8.37
CA LEU A 26 10.05 4.86 -6.99
C LEU A 26 9.55 3.71 -6.12
N LEU A 27 10.40 3.26 -5.19
CA LEU A 27 10.04 2.28 -4.17
C LEU A 27 10.04 2.95 -2.78
N VAL A 28 8.92 2.85 -2.07
CA VAL A 28 8.79 3.35 -0.70
C VAL A 28 8.48 2.18 0.23
N ILE A 29 9.40 1.92 1.17
CA ILE A 29 9.18 0.94 2.24
C ILE A 29 8.78 1.70 3.50
N ALA A 30 7.63 1.37 4.08
CA ALA A 30 7.12 2.05 5.27
C ALA A 30 6.32 1.12 6.19
N THR A 31 6.25 1.47 7.47
CA THR A 31 5.34 0.80 8.41
C THR A 31 3.91 1.30 8.22
N GLY A 32 2.92 0.47 8.59
CA GLY A 32 1.51 0.82 8.42
C GLY A 32 1.06 2.11 9.13
N GLN A 33 1.69 2.50 10.23
CA GLN A 33 1.41 3.78 10.88
C GLN A 33 1.73 4.96 9.97
N TYR A 34 2.82 4.87 9.21
CA TYR A 34 3.27 5.94 8.34
C TYR A 34 2.44 6.04 7.05
N LEU A 35 2.03 4.91 6.48
CA LEU A 35 1.10 4.92 5.33
C LEU A 35 -0.29 5.45 5.71
N GLY A 36 -0.65 5.47 7.00
CA GLY A 36 -1.91 6.01 7.49
C GLY A 36 -1.93 7.53 7.61
N GLU A 37 -0.81 8.16 7.99
CA GLU A 37 -0.75 9.58 8.38
C GLU A 37 0.33 10.35 7.62
N GLY A 38 -0.06 11.46 6.97
CA GLY A 38 0.88 12.43 6.38
C GLY A 38 1.66 11.99 5.14
N PHE A 39 1.51 10.74 4.68
CA PHE A 39 2.11 10.27 3.44
C PHE A 39 1.20 10.53 2.23
N ASP A 40 1.57 11.45 1.35
CA ASP A 40 0.84 11.73 0.11
C ASP A 40 1.74 11.53 -1.10
N CYS A 41 1.51 10.45 -1.84
CA CYS A 41 2.24 10.16 -3.07
C CYS A 41 1.27 9.60 -4.11
N PRO A 42 0.54 10.47 -4.84
CA PRO A 42 -0.43 10.04 -5.86
C PRO A 42 0.21 9.21 -6.98
N ARG A 43 1.53 9.29 -7.14
CA ARG A 43 2.29 8.49 -8.11
C ARG A 43 2.25 6.99 -7.83
N ILE A 44 2.02 6.57 -6.59
CA ILE A 44 1.95 5.14 -6.27
C ILE A 44 0.76 4.49 -6.97
N ASP A 45 1.05 3.41 -7.68
CA ASP A 45 0.09 2.52 -8.34
C ASP A 45 0.09 1.11 -7.72
N THR A 46 1.10 0.75 -6.92
CA THR A 46 1.26 -0.62 -6.43
C THR A 46 1.51 -0.65 -4.93
N LEU A 47 0.75 -1.47 -4.21
CA LEU A 47 0.87 -1.68 -2.77
C LEU A 47 1.24 -3.14 -2.47
N PHE A 48 2.32 -3.33 -1.73
CA PHE A 48 2.69 -4.63 -1.16
C PHE A 48 2.29 -4.67 0.31
N LEU A 49 1.30 -5.49 0.66
CA LEU A 49 0.86 -5.67 2.03
C LEU A 49 1.59 -6.85 2.66
N ALA A 50 2.80 -6.60 3.17
CA ALA A 50 3.70 -7.62 3.71
C ALA A 50 3.61 -7.79 5.24
N PHE A 51 2.55 -7.33 5.89
CA PHE A 51 2.39 -7.40 7.34
C PHE A 51 0.94 -7.70 7.76
N PRO A 52 0.71 -8.34 8.92
CA PRO A 52 -0.62 -8.77 9.33
C PRO A 52 -1.46 -7.58 9.81
N VAL A 53 -2.24 -7.01 8.90
CA VAL A 53 -3.27 -6.00 9.20
C VAL A 53 -4.60 -6.40 8.57
N SER A 54 -5.72 -6.14 9.26
CA SER A 54 -7.05 -6.39 8.70
C SER A 54 -8.10 -5.37 9.17
N PHE A 55 -7.67 -4.27 9.78
CA PHE A 55 -8.59 -3.22 10.18
C PHE A 55 -9.06 -2.47 8.94
N LYS A 56 -10.37 -2.53 8.65
CA LYS A 56 -10.98 -1.96 7.44
C LYS A 56 -10.53 -0.52 7.18
N GLY A 57 -10.55 0.34 8.20
CA GLY A 57 -10.16 1.74 8.06
C GLY A 57 -8.72 1.93 7.56
N LYS A 58 -7.77 1.12 8.06
CA LYS A 58 -6.37 1.17 7.60
C LYS A 58 -6.23 0.70 6.15
N ILE A 59 -6.91 -0.37 5.77
CA ILE A 59 -6.89 -0.86 4.38
C ILE A 59 -7.47 0.19 3.42
N VAL A 60 -8.61 0.79 3.78
CA VAL A 60 -9.23 1.88 3.00
C VAL A 60 -8.28 3.07 2.88
N GLN A 61 -7.57 3.44 3.94
CA GLN A 61 -6.57 4.52 3.89
C GLN A 61 -5.40 4.18 2.97
N TYR A 62 -4.82 2.98 3.07
CA TYR A 62 -3.66 2.60 2.25
C TYR A 62 -4.02 2.55 0.76
N VAL A 63 -5.13 1.88 0.44
CA VAL A 63 -5.60 1.75 -0.94
C VAL A 63 -6.08 3.10 -1.47
N GLY A 64 -6.80 3.89 -0.67
CA GLY A 64 -7.30 5.19 -1.07
C GLY A 64 -6.20 6.20 -1.41
N ARG A 65 -5.02 6.09 -0.80
CA ARG A 65 -3.85 6.89 -1.19
C ARG A 65 -3.31 6.49 -2.57
N ALA A 66 -3.26 5.19 -2.85
CA ALA A 66 -2.87 4.68 -4.16
C ALA A 66 -3.92 4.96 -5.26
N LEU A 67 -5.21 5.10 -4.92
CA LEU A 67 -6.27 5.41 -5.89
C LEU A 67 -6.32 6.88 -6.35
N ARG A 68 -5.52 7.79 -5.77
CA ARG A 68 -5.52 9.21 -6.18
C ARG A 68 -5.08 9.37 -7.63
N ASN A 69 -5.71 10.25 -8.40
CA ASN A 69 -5.34 10.46 -9.80
C ASN A 69 -3.88 10.92 -9.96
N TYR A 70 -3.18 10.38 -10.96
CA TYR A 70 -1.83 10.78 -11.34
C TYR A 70 -1.60 10.53 -12.83
N ARG A 71 -0.86 11.43 -13.49
CA ARG A 71 -0.61 11.33 -14.94
C ARG A 71 0.10 10.02 -15.28
N GLY A 72 -0.44 9.27 -16.22
CA GLY A 72 0.12 7.98 -16.66
C GLY A 72 -0.26 6.78 -15.79
N LYS A 73 -1.02 6.98 -14.71
CA LYS A 73 -1.53 5.87 -13.88
C LYS A 73 -2.89 5.40 -14.40
N SER A 74 -2.94 4.16 -14.87
CA SER A 74 -4.15 3.53 -15.43
C SER A 74 -4.83 2.54 -14.47
N SER A 75 -4.09 1.97 -13.52
CA SER A 75 -4.58 0.94 -12.60
C SER A 75 -3.84 0.99 -11.28
N VAL A 76 -4.45 0.41 -10.23
CA VAL A 76 -3.81 0.19 -8.94
C VAL A 76 -3.78 -1.30 -8.63
N ARG A 77 -2.63 -1.82 -8.17
CA ARG A 77 -2.46 -3.24 -7.80
C ARG A 77 -2.16 -3.37 -6.31
N VAL A 78 -2.72 -4.40 -5.68
CA VAL A 78 -2.44 -4.75 -4.28
C VAL A 78 -1.96 -6.20 -4.22
N TYR A 79 -0.71 -6.39 -3.86
CA TYR A 79 -0.16 -7.70 -3.53
C TYR A 79 -0.39 -7.98 -2.04
N ASP A 80 -1.36 -8.84 -1.75
CA ASP A 80 -1.75 -9.21 -0.38
C ASP A 80 -1.12 -10.54 0.04
N TYR A 81 -0.05 -10.49 0.81
CA TYR A 81 0.60 -11.69 1.33
C TYR A 81 -0.17 -12.24 2.54
N PHE A 82 -0.46 -13.55 2.52
CA PHE A 82 -1.09 -14.23 3.65
C PHE A 82 -0.51 -15.63 3.85
N ASP A 83 -0.64 -16.13 5.08
CA ASP A 83 -0.29 -17.50 5.43
C ASP A 83 -1.57 -18.30 5.68
N ALA A 84 -1.85 -19.26 4.79
CA ALA A 84 -3.01 -20.14 4.85
C ALA A 84 -2.93 -21.15 6.00
N LYS A 85 -1.72 -21.50 6.45
CA LYS A 85 -1.50 -22.48 7.53
C LYS A 85 -1.79 -21.89 8.90
N MET A 86 -1.82 -20.57 9.02
CA MET A 86 -2.11 -19.86 10.27
C MET A 86 -3.55 -19.35 10.29
N PRO A 87 -4.46 -19.94 11.11
CA PRO A 87 -5.89 -19.61 11.07
C PRO A 87 -6.20 -18.12 11.31
N ILE A 88 -5.43 -17.46 12.16
CA ILE A 88 -5.59 -16.02 12.43
C ILE A 88 -5.24 -15.20 11.20
N LEU A 89 -4.13 -15.50 10.52
CA LEU A 89 -3.67 -14.77 9.33
C LEU A 89 -4.60 -15.00 8.14
N SER A 90 -5.11 -16.24 7.98
CA SER A 90 -6.13 -16.57 6.99
C SER A 90 -7.44 -15.78 7.22
N LYS A 91 -7.96 -15.73 8.46
CA LYS A 91 -9.14 -14.89 8.80
C LYS A 91 -8.91 -13.41 8.51
N MET A 92 -7.70 -12.91 8.74
CA MET A 92 -7.33 -11.53 8.42
C MET A 92 -7.37 -11.26 6.92
N HIS A 93 -6.83 -12.17 6.11
CA HIS A 93 -6.90 -12.09 4.65
C HIS A 93 -8.35 -12.04 4.14
N PHE A 94 -9.23 -12.92 4.62
CA PHE A 94 -10.65 -12.87 4.22
C PHE A 94 -11.35 -11.55 4.57
N ARG A 95 -10.98 -10.90 5.67
CA ARG A 95 -11.48 -9.56 6.01
C ARG A 95 -10.97 -8.49 5.04
N ARG A 96 -9.72 -8.61 4.58
CA ARG A 96 -9.15 -7.72 3.57
C ARG A 96 -9.82 -7.91 2.22
N LEU A 97 -10.05 -9.14 1.76
CA LEU A 97 -10.76 -9.42 0.50
C LEU A 97 -12.14 -8.73 0.45
N LYS A 98 -12.91 -8.79 1.54
CA LYS A 98 -14.19 -8.07 1.65
C LYS A 98 -14.02 -6.55 1.50
N THR A 99 -12.93 -6.00 2.01
CA THR A 99 -12.63 -4.57 1.92
C THR A 99 -12.20 -4.19 0.49
N TYR A 100 -11.34 -4.98 -0.15
CA TYR A 100 -10.92 -4.78 -1.54
C TYR A 100 -12.12 -4.81 -2.49
N LYS A 101 -12.99 -5.81 -2.36
CA LYS A 101 -14.22 -5.92 -3.15
C LYS A 101 -15.12 -4.69 -2.99
N ALA A 102 -15.26 -4.18 -1.76
CA ALA A 102 -16.05 -2.96 -1.50
C ALA A 102 -15.41 -1.68 -2.09
N LEU A 103 -14.11 -1.70 -2.39
CA LEU A 103 -13.37 -0.62 -3.05
C LEU A 103 -13.31 -0.80 -4.58
N GLY A 104 -13.97 -1.83 -5.14
CA GLY A 104 -13.98 -2.10 -6.58
C GLY A 104 -12.75 -2.85 -7.10
N PHE A 105 -11.94 -3.44 -6.21
CA PHE A 105 -10.84 -4.31 -6.63
C PHE A 105 -11.36 -5.70 -6.97
N GLU A 106 -10.80 -6.25 -8.03
CA GLU A 106 -11.02 -7.63 -8.45
C GLU A 106 -9.79 -8.46 -8.09
N ALA A 107 -10.02 -9.73 -7.75
CA ALA A 107 -8.92 -10.65 -7.53
C ALA A 107 -8.39 -11.10 -8.88
N GLU A 108 -7.12 -10.85 -9.14
CA GLU A 108 -6.38 -11.47 -10.22
C GLU A 108 -5.84 -12.80 -9.68
N GLU A 109 -6.13 -13.92 -10.35
CA GLU A 109 -5.44 -15.16 -10.02
C GLU A 109 -3.95 -14.91 -10.24
N ALA A 110 -3.13 -15.24 -9.24
CA ALA A 110 -1.68 -15.19 -9.41
C ALA A 110 -1.37 -16.17 -10.56
N GLY A 111 -1.10 -15.61 -11.75
CA GLY A 111 -0.63 -16.39 -12.88
C GLY A 111 0.49 -17.28 -12.38
N SER A 112 0.38 -18.58 -12.69
CA SER A 112 1.40 -19.56 -12.38
C SER A 112 2.75 -18.93 -12.70
N ALA A 113 3.57 -18.67 -11.68
CA ALA A 113 4.92 -18.17 -11.90
C ALA A 113 5.63 -19.23 -12.75
N GLU A 114 5.85 -18.92 -14.02
CA GLU A 114 6.75 -19.67 -14.90
C GLU A 114 8.19 -19.59 -14.37
#